data_AF-A0A0G3IHY3-F1
#
_entry.id   AF-A0A0G3IHY3-F1
#
_cell.length_a   1.000
_cell.length_b   1.000
_cell.length_c   1.000
_cell.angle_alpha   90.00
_cell.angle_beta   90.00
_cell.angle_gamma   90.00
#
_symmetry.space_group_name_H-M   'P 1'
#
loop_
_entity.id
_entity.type
_entity.pdbx_description
1 polymer ?
#
loop_
_entity_poly.entity_id
_entity_poly.type
_entity_poly.pdbx_seq_one_letter_code
_entity_poly.pdbx_strand_id
1 'polypeptide(L)'
;MGRYASTTRTKFATATAVSALAVGVLATTGLGSAPPAGATCASFFGFGNTPNCTSGPTSIAIAIGNGATAFAADGWLSTALSFGTNAFAITGQPGTTTALSFATAIGDNSIAQALGIIGMATQLGPNGEAVTVGAPTLSNLGLNVALNISLGSTVPVGSFVEAYGLGNIAVNLFGNGTTAQGHYAVAVGNFTTAMNLFGTDNKTYAGFPGGGTLSLAFADFGSGNTVHAGAGPLAIAGSIGQTGQTVIKEGPGFNINGVVVAGGAAAVDPTSTAAAGSARPAKPAARSGRPASATGNKTPASARSTGSSKTGSSKRG
;
A
#
# COMPACT_ATOMS: atom_id res chain seq x y z
N MET A 1 13.26 59.00 -45.63
CA MET A 1 11.91 58.58 -46.09
C MET A 1 12.01 57.12 -46.54
N GLY A 2 11.25 56.21 -45.93
CA GLY A 2 11.20 54.78 -46.30
C GLY A 2 9.74 54.33 -46.39
N ARG A 3 9.44 53.36 -47.26
CA ARG A 3 8.04 53.00 -47.61
C ARG A 3 7.52 51.86 -46.73
N TYR A 4 6.23 51.93 -46.39
CA TYR A 4 5.49 50.81 -45.78
C TYR A 4 5.23 49.69 -46.80
N ALA A 5 5.19 48.45 -46.32
CA ALA A 5 4.69 47.27 -47.04
C ALA A 5 3.72 46.49 -46.12
N SER A 6 2.79 45.72 -46.69
CA SER A 6 1.56 45.31 -46.00
C SER A 6 1.38 43.80 -45.82
N THR A 7 0.84 43.45 -44.65
CA THR A 7 -0.15 42.40 -44.35
C THR A 7 -0.27 41.17 -45.26
N THR A 8 -0.11 39.99 -44.65
CA THR A 8 -0.89 38.79 -45.00
C THR A 8 -1.39 38.13 -43.71
N ARG A 9 -2.65 37.65 -43.69
CA ARG A 9 -3.22 36.80 -42.63
C ARG A 9 -3.46 35.39 -43.17
N THR A 10 -3.20 34.37 -42.38
CA THR A 10 -3.55 32.97 -42.68
C THR A 10 -4.52 32.43 -41.64
N LYS A 11 -5.45 31.56 -42.04
CA LYS A 11 -6.61 31.12 -41.23
C LYS A 11 -6.33 29.82 -40.47
N PHE A 12 -7.00 29.65 -39.32
CA PHE A 12 -7.23 28.34 -38.70
C PHE A 12 -8.23 27.50 -39.52
N ALA A 13 -8.03 26.18 -39.52
CA ALA A 13 -9.03 25.17 -39.88
C ALA A 13 -8.70 23.84 -39.15
N THR A 14 -9.74 23.13 -38.69
CA THR A 14 -9.66 21.88 -37.91
C THR A 14 -10.30 20.71 -38.64
N ALA A 15 -9.73 19.50 -38.51
CA ALA A 15 -10.34 18.21 -38.88
C ALA A 15 -9.60 17.03 -38.19
N THR A 16 -10.17 15.81 -38.20
CA THR A 16 -9.78 14.70 -37.33
C THR A 16 -9.85 13.29 -37.97
N ALA A 17 -9.16 12.32 -37.32
CA ALA A 17 -9.53 10.89 -37.14
C ALA A 17 -9.15 9.77 -38.16
N VAL A 18 -8.40 8.77 -37.63
CA VAL A 18 -8.65 7.29 -37.62
C VAL A 18 -8.19 6.35 -38.78
N SER A 19 -7.04 5.70 -38.52
CA SER A 19 -6.72 4.23 -38.48
C SER A 19 -6.92 3.23 -39.65
N ALA A 20 -5.85 2.45 -39.96
CA ALA A 20 -5.87 0.98 -40.21
C ALA A 20 -4.45 0.31 -40.23
N LEU A 21 -4.35 -0.91 -39.67
CA LEU A 21 -3.61 -2.15 -40.08
C LEU A 21 -2.43 -2.06 -41.12
N ALA A 22 -1.30 -2.81 -41.03
CA ALA A 22 -0.85 -3.90 -40.15
C ALA A 22 0.69 -4.18 -40.23
N VAL A 23 1.17 -5.18 -39.47
CA VAL A 23 2.46 -5.94 -39.47
C VAL A 23 3.54 -5.61 -40.51
N GLY A 24 4.80 -5.46 -40.06
CA GLY A 24 6.00 -5.43 -40.93
C GLY A 24 7.23 -6.10 -40.28
N VAL A 25 7.87 -7.04 -41.00
CA VAL A 25 9.08 -7.78 -40.58
C VAL A 25 10.34 -7.17 -41.18
N LEU A 26 11.27 -6.71 -40.34
CA LEU A 26 12.66 -6.35 -40.69
C LEU A 26 13.56 -6.50 -39.45
N ALA A 27 14.86 -6.76 -39.53
CA ALA A 27 15.65 -7.40 -40.61
C ALA A 27 17.00 -7.84 -40.00
N THR A 28 17.71 -8.79 -40.62
CA THR A 28 18.98 -9.31 -40.12
C THR A 28 20.21 -8.66 -40.78
N THR A 29 21.35 -8.71 -40.06
CA THR A 29 22.73 -8.42 -40.50
C THR A 29 23.15 -6.96 -40.70
N GLY A 30 24.38 -6.65 -40.24
CA GLY A 30 25.00 -5.33 -40.29
C GLY A 30 26.11 -5.17 -39.24
N LEU A 31 27.29 -5.76 -39.47
CA LEU A 31 28.44 -5.67 -38.56
C LEU A 31 29.27 -4.41 -38.84
N GLY A 32 29.18 -3.38 -37.99
CA GLY A 32 30.01 -2.18 -38.10
C GLY A 32 29.60 -1.09 -37.11
N SER A 33 30.28 -1.03 -35.96
CA SER A 33 29.81 -0.36 -34.72
C SER A 33 28.50 -0.96 -34.16
N ALA A 34 28.20 -0.69 -32.88
CA ALA A 34 27.09 -1.36 -32.21
C ALA A 34 25.73 -0.94 -32.82
N PRO A 35 24.86 -1.88 -33.22
CA PRO A 35 23.51 -1.54 -33.67
C PRO A 35 22.77 -0.76 -32.57
N PRO A 36 21.96 0.26 -32.92
CA PRO A 36 21.09 0.88 -31.93
C PRO A 36 20.19 -0.20 -31.33
N ALA A 37 20.12 -0.26 -30.01
CA ALA A 37 19.34 -1.26 -29.27
C ALA A 37 17.84 -0.99 -29.43
N GLY A 38 17.30 -1.32 -30.60
CA GLY A 38 15.88 -1.23 -30.91
C GLY A 38 15.10 -2.13 -29.98
N ALA A 39 14.34 -1.52 -29.07
CA ALA A 39 13.53 -2.28 -28.12
C ALA A 39 12.43 -3.06 -28.86
N THR A 40 12.35 -4.34 -28.56
CA THR A 40 11.49 -5.32 -29.26
C THR A 40 10.04 -5.17 -28.82
N CYS A 41 9.14 -5.23 -29.79
CA CYS A 41 7.73 -4.97 -29.63
C CYS A 41 6.90 -6.25 -29.68
N ALA A 42 6.12 -6.51 -28.62
CA ALA A 42 5.11 -7.55 -28.64
C ALA A 42 3.71 -6.95 -28.43
N SER A 43 2.94 -6.96 -29.51
CA SER A 43 1.58 -6.45 -29.60
C SER A 43 0.67 -7.55 -30.17
N PHE A 44 -0.27 -8.04 -29.36
CA PHE A 44 -1.07 -9.24 -29.70
C PHE A 44 -2.38 -8.93 -30.42
N PHE A 45 -2.63 -7.64 -30.67
CA PHE A 45 -3.98 -7.11 -30.88
C PHE A 45 -3.98 -5.70 -31.53
N GLY A 46 -2.83 -5.16 -31.96
CA GLY A 46 -2.72 -3.80 -32.54
C GLY A 46 -1.41 -3.60 -33.30
N PHE A 47 -1.01 -2.34 -33.55
CA PHE A 47 0.03 -2.03 -34.54
C PHE A 47 1.28 -1.41 -33.91
N GLY A 48 2.42 -2.06 -34.11
CA GLY A 48 3.73 -1.52 -33.75
C GLY A 48 4.82 -2.57 -33.87
N ASN A 49 6.00 -2.16 -34.34
CA ASN A 49 7.23 -2.93 -34.23
C ASN A 49 8.35 -2.01 -33.73
N THR A 50 8.10 -1.32 -32.61
CA THR A 50 8.88 -0.17 -32.10
C THR A 50 9.11 -0.28 -30.58
N PRO A 51 9.99 0.54 -29.97
CA PRO A 51 10.16 0.60 -28.51
C PRO A 51 8.88 0.85 -27.70
N ASN A 52 7.88 1.47 -28.34
CA ASN A 52 6.56 1.71 -27.77
C ASN A 52 5.61 0.60 -28.22
N CYS A 53 5.15 -0.17 -27.26
CA CYS A 53 4.34 -1.35 -27.47
C CYS A 53 2.91 -1.04 -27.06
N THR A 54 2.00 -1.18 -28.01
CA THR A 54 0.57 -0.93 -27.83
C THR A 54 -0.20 -1.96 -28.64
N SER A 55 -1.25 -2.53 -28.07
CA SER A 55 -2.20 -3.36 -28.79
C SER A 55 -3.63 -3.08 -28.38
N GLY A 56 -4.59 -3.46 -29.23
CA GLY A 56 -5.99 -3.58 -28.82
C GLY A 56 -7.06 -3.48 -29.93
N PRO A 57 -8.01 -4.44 -29.98
CA PRO A 57 -9.31 -4.14 -29.40
C PRO A 57 -9.10 -4.06 -27.87
N THR A 58 -8.53 -2.93 -27.45
CA THR A 58 -8.27 -2.46 -26.07
C THR A 58 -7.18 -3.09 -25.11
N SER A 59 -6.26 -4.00 -25.49
CA SER A 59 -4.90 -4.40 -24.85
C SER A 59 -4.19 -5.36 -25.85
N ILE A 60 -2.95 -5.90 -25.85
CA ILE A 60 -1.81 -6.11 -24.92
C ILE A 60 -0.81 -4.92 -24.87
N ALA A 61 0.22 -4.94 -24.01
CA ALA A 61 1.55 -4.46 -24.43
C ALA A 61 2.71 -5.14 -23.70
N ILE A 62 3.78 -5.50 -24.41
CA ILE A 62 5.02 -5.97 -23.79
C ILE A 62 6.22 -5.35 -24.54
N ALA A 63 7.11 -4.67 -23.82
CA ALA A 63 8.18 -3.84 -24.39
C ALA A 63 9.55 -4.18 -23.79
N ILE A 64 10.57 -4.42 -24.63
CA ILE A 64 11.84 -5.03 -24.15
C ILE A 64 13.06 -4.30 -24.72
N GLY A 65 13.79 -3.58 -23.87
CA GLY A 65 15.04 -2.85 -24.14
C GLY A 65 15.22 -1.66 -23.19
N ASN A 66 16.42 -1.12 -23.04
CA ASN A 66 16.63 0.08 -22.21
C ASN A 66 15.80 1.25 -22.78
N GLY A 67 14.92 1.83 -21.97
CA GLY A 67 13.96 2.86 -22.41
C GLY A 67 12.66 2.32 -23.04
N ALA A 68 12.39 1.01 -23.00
CA ALA A 68 11.18 0.43 -23.59
C ALA A 68 9.89 0.87 -22.87
N THR A 69 8.78 0.98 -23.60
CA THR A 69 7.49 1.42 -23.06
C THR A 69 6.35 0.49 -23.47
N ALA A 70 5.58 0.01 -22.50
CA ALA A 70 4.36 -0.77 -22.73
C ALA A 70 3.12 -0.01 -22.26
N PHE A 71 2.14 0.13 -23.17
CA PHE A 71 0.89 0.85 -22.95
C PHE A 71 -0.33 0.04 -23.41
N ALA A 72 -1.42 -0.03 -22.62
CA ALA A 72 -2.56 -0.88 -22.98
C ALA A 72 -3.90 -0.52 -22.28
N ALA A 73 -5.07 -0.37 -22.97
CA ALA A 73 -6.32 0.18 -22.36
C ALA A 73 -7.76 -0.14 -22.95
N ASP A 74 -8.76 -0.46 -22.06
CA ASP A 74 -10.28 -0.55 -22.06
C ASP A 74 -11.20 -1.75 -22.60
N GLY A 75 -11.46 -2.84 -21.82
CA GLY A 75 -12.55 -3.89 -21.96
C GLY A 75 -12.39 -5.14 -22.90
N TRP A 76 -12.00 -6.42 -22.63
CA TRP A 76 -12.25 -7.51 -21.61
C TRP A 76 -11.24 -8.39 -20.70
N LEU A 77 -9.88 -8.39 -20.74
CA LEU A 77 -8.95 -9.25 -19.91
C LEU A 77 -7.75 -8.68 -19.04
N SER A 78 -6.49 -8.47 -19.54
CA SER A 78 -5.19 -8.57 -18.75
C SER A 78 -4.13 -7.38 -18.68
N THR A 79 -2.85 -7.51 -19.10
CA THR A 79 -1.67 -6.68 -18.66
C THR A 79 -0.76 -5.99 -19.74
N ALA A 80 -0.17 -4.80 -19.44
CA ALA A 80 1.03 -4.13 -20.03
C ALA A 80 2.31 -4.27 -19.18
N LEU A 81 3.48 -4.48 -19.79
CA LEU A 81 4.75 -4.84 -19.10
C LEU A 81 6.02 -4.33 -19.84
N SER A 82 7.04 -3.81 -19.14
CA SER A 82 8.29 -3.32 -19.79
C SER A 82 9.61 -3.71 -19.11
N PHE A 83 10.71 -3.79 -19.86
CA PHE A 83 11.96 -4.39 -19.37
C PHE A 83 13.23 -3.70 -19.91
N GLY A 84 14.16 -3.32 -19.03
CA GLY A 84 15.38 -2.57 -19.32
C GLY A 84 15.66 -1.46 -18.30
N THR A 85 16.89 -0.94 -18.27
CA THR A 85 17.18 0.34 -17.59
C THR A 85 16.32 1.43 -18.23
N ASN A 86 15.53 2.17 -17.44
CA ASN A 86 14.49 3.10 -17.88
C ASN A 86 13.26 2.46 -18.56
N ALA A 87 12.92 1.21 -18.24
CA ALA A 87 11.67 0.60 -18.68
C ALA A 87 10.44 1.31 -18.07
N PHE A 88 9.34 1.42 -18.80
CA PHE A 88 8.06 1.97 -18.32
C PHE A 88 6.84 1.13 -18.73
N ALA A 89 5.90 0.89 -17.83
CA ALA A 89 4.65 0.19 -18.13
C ALA A 89 3.42 0.82 -17.45
N ILE A 90 2.29 0.79 -18.17
CA ILE A 90 0.98 1.25 -17.71
C ILE A 90 -0.13 0.40 -18.34
N THR A 91 -0.92 -0.30 -17.52
CA THR A 91 -2.07 -1.09 -17.97
C THR A 91 -3.35 -0.27 -17.82
N GLY A 92 -4.47 -0.85 -18.29
CA GLY A 92 -5.58 -0.01 -18.65
C GLY A 92 -6.94 -0.61 -19.00
N GLN A 93 -7.29 -1.90 -19.00
CA GLN A 93 -6.57 -3.12 -19.44
C GLN A 93 -7.01 -3.53 -20.89
N PRO A 94 -6.29 -4.47 -21.57
CA PRO A 94 -6.63 -5.88 -23.04
C PRO A 94 -7.74 -6.95 -23.04
N GLY A 95 -8.97 -6.53 -23.07
CA GLY A 95 -9.27 -5.29 -22.41
C GLY A 95 -9.28 -5.52 -20.88
N THR A 96 -10.26 -4.96 -20.21
CA THR A 96 -11.17 -5.29 -19.08
C THR A 96 -11.82 -3.93 -18.80
N THR A 97 -13.06 -3.80 -18.34
CA THR A 97 -13.50 -2.49 -17.82
C THR A 97 -13.27 -2.52 -16.31
N THR A 98 -12.29 -1.86 -15.68
CA THR A 98 -11.01 -1.20 -16.11
C THR A 98 -10.90 -0.47 -17.47
N ALA A 99 -11.65 0.57 -17.77
CA ALA A 99 -11.69 1.73 -16.91
C ALA A 99 -10.35 1.98 -16.17
N LEU A 100 -9.21 1.87 -16.88
CA LEU A 100 -7.80 1.96 -16.45
C LEU A 100 -7.31 0.87 -15.44
N SER A 101 -5.99 0.52 -15.34
CA SER A 101 -5.53 -0.65 -14.53
C SER A 101 -4.02 -0.87 -14.30
N PHE A 102 -3.57 -2.09 -13.86
CA PHE A 102 -2.23 -2.70 -13.53
C PHE A 102 -0.92 -2.01 -14.02
N ALA A 103 0.30 -2.50 -13.68
CA ALA A 103 1.48 -2.62 -14.59
C ALA A 103 2.81 -3.01 -13.92
N THR A 104 3.80 -3.47 -14.68
CA THR A 104 5.13 -3.80 -14.13
C THR A 104 6.21 -3.42 -15.13
N ALA A 105 7.25 -2.70 -14.69
CA ALA A 105 8.44 -2.53 -15.52
C ALA A 105 9.74 -2.66 -14.73
N ILE A 106 10.76 -3.23 -15.34
CA ILE A 106 11.84 -3.89 -14.59
C ILE A 106 13.22 -3.52 -15.13
N GLY A 107 14.13 -3.19 -14.22
CA GLY A 107 15.50 -2.74 -14.47
C GLY A 107 15.99 -1.80 -13.37
N ASP A 108 17.28 -1.47 -13.39
CA ASP A 108 17.80 -0.35 -12.59
C ASP A 108 17.16 0.94 -13.12
N ASN A 109 16.44 1.69 -12.27
CA ASN A 109 15.52 2.76 -12.67
C ASN A 109 14.50 2.31 -13.72
N SER A 110 13.46 1.58 -13.29
CA SER A 110 12.37 1.06 -14.14
C SER A 110 11.03 1.43 -13.53
N ILE A 111 9.91 1.50 -14.27
CA ILE A 111 8.70 2.18 -13.81
C ILE A 111 7.39 1.46 -14.11
N ALA A 112 6.49 1.29 -13.14
CA ALA A 112 5.10 1.04 -13.51
C ALA A 112 4.00 1.49 -12.56
N GLN A 113 2.90 1.84 -13.20
CA GLN A 113 1.80 2.62 -12.67
C GLN A 113 0.47 1.94 -12.99
N ALA A 114 -0.42 1.89 -12.00
CA ALA A 114 -1.70 1.23 -12.18
C ALA A 114 -2.88 2.03 -11.68
N LEU A 115 -4.01 1.87 -12.36
CA LEU A 115 -5.11 2.83 -12.36
C LEU A 115 -6.50 2.17 -12.22
N GLY A 116 -7.55 2.98 -12.34
CA GLY A 116 -8.94 2.52 -12.53
C GLY A 116 -9.62 1.93 -11.32
N ILE A 117 -10.69 1.16 -11.53
CA ILE A 117 -11.31 0.31 -10.49
C ILE A 117 -10.23 -0.58 -9.78
N ILE A 118 -9.71 -1.62 -10.51
CA ILE A 118 -8.55 -2.47 -10.15
C ILE A 118 -7.33 -1.86 -10.83
N GLY A 119 -6.32 -1.55 -10.05
CA GLY A 119 -4.96 -1.39 -10.49
C GLY A 119 -4.09 -2.27 -9.60
N MET A 120 -2.83 -2.48 -9.98
CA MET A 120 -1.85 -3.39 -9.37
C MET A 120 -0.52 -3.22 -10.11
N ALA A 121 0.43 -2.44 -9.58
CA ALA A 121 1.60 -1.91 -10.31
C ALA A 121 2.99 -2.19 -9.69
N THR A 122 4.07 -1.70 -10.33
CA THR A 122 5.49 -2.02 -10.01
C THR A 122 6.56 -1.17 -10.77
N GLN A 123 7.16 -0.15 -10.11
CA GLN A 123 8.60 0.30 -10.15
C GLN A 123 8.88 1.83 -10.35
N LEU A 124 10.09 2.31 -9.93
CA LEU A 124 10.79 3.63 -10.10
C LEU A 124 12.10 3.66 -9.27
N GLY A 125 13.20 4.19 -9.82
CA GLY A 125 14.52 4.24 -9.16
C GLY A 125 15.34 2.96 -9.27
N PRO A 126 16.66 2.98 -8.98
CA PRO A 126 17.47 1.78 -8.92
C PRO A 126 16.84 0.84 -7.89
N ASN A 127 16.36 -0.31 -8.36
CA ASN A 127 15.84 -1.36 -7.50
C ASN A 127 14.63 -0.94 -6.62
N GLY A 128 13.65 -0.20 -7.18
CA GLY A 128 12.43 0.27 -6.48
C GLY A 128 11.18 0.53 -7.35
N GLU A 129 10.13 1.08 -6.72
CA GLU A 129 8.68 1.39 -6.93
C GLU A 129 7.60 0.27 -7.08
N ALA A 130 6.34 0.59 -6.76
CA ALA A 130 5.11 -0.05 -7.22
C ALA A 130 3.89 0.84 -6.95
N VAL A 131 2.94 0.91 -7.89
CA VAL A 131 1.61 1.57 -7.76
C VAL A 131 0.48 0.49 -7.56
N THR A 132 -0.79 0.75 -7.25
CA THR A 132 -1.93 -0.24 -7.29
C THR A 132 -3.34 0.29 -6.91
N VAL A 133 -4.32 0.31 -7.84
CA VAL A 133 -5.76 0.52 -7.50
C VAL A 133 -6.40 -0.78 -6.90
N GLY A 134 -7.67 -1.19 -7.08
CA GLY A 134 -8.17 -2.38 -6.31
C GLY A 134 -9.41 -3.24 -6.63
N ALA A 135 -10.41 -2.86 -7.44
CA ALA A 135 -11.27 -3.83 -8.18
C ALA A 135 -12.19 -3.22 -9.28
N PRO A 136 -12.53 -3.96 -10.36
CA PRO A 136 -12.56 -3.39 -11.72
C PRO A 136 -13.92 -2.81 -12.17
N THR A 137 -15.00 -3.39 -11.67
CA THR A 137 -16.41 -3.26 -12.05
C THR A 137 -17.16 -2.43 -11.00
N LEU A 138 -18.25 -1.72 -11.37
CA LEU A 138 -18.88 -0.63 -10.59
C LEU A 138 -19.22 -0.91 -9.10
N SER A 139 -19.22 -2.16 -8.64
CA SER A 139 -19.59 -2.56 -7.28
C SER A 139 -18.41 -2.89 -6.36
N ASN A 140 -17.20 -3.08 -6.88
CA ASN A 140 -16.02 -3.40 -6.08
C ASN A 140 -14.97 -2.31 -6.29
N LEU A 141 -15.30 -1.08 -5.86
CA LEU A 141 -14.33 0.01 -5.80
C LEU A 141 -13.10 -0.43 -5.00
N GLY A 142 -11.92 -0.15 -5.52
CA GLY A 142 -10.70 -0.26 -4.73
C GLY A 142 -9.85 0.98 -4.89
N LEU A 143 -10.23 2.09 -4.24
CA LEU A 143 -9.64 3.42 -4.44
C LEU A 143 -8.24 3.53 -3.84
N ASN A 144 -7.31 2.86 -4.49
CA ASN A 144 -5.98 2.58 -4.02
C ASN A 144 -4.93 3.20 -4.97
N VAL A 145 -3.68 3.25 -4.54
CA VAL A 145 -2.55 3.85 -5.26
C VAL A 145 -1.35 2.90 -5.05
N ALA A 146 -0.16 3.21 -5.53
CA ALA A 146 1.02 3.05 -4.69
C ALA A 146 2.19 3.94 -5.20
N LEU A 147 3.41 3.83 -4.65
CA LEU A 147 4.68 4.50 -4.97
C LEU A 147 5.83 3.89 -4.14
N ASN A 148 7.05 3.72 -4.65
CA ASN A 148 8.10 3.07 -3.84
C ASN A 148 9.55 3.52 -4.20
N ILE A 149 9.80 4.81 -4.14
CA ILE A 149 11.00 5.43 -4.74
C ILE A 149 12.26 5.10 -3.94
N SER A 150 13.16 4.31 -4.54
CA SER A 150 14.52 4.10 -4.01
C SER A 150 15.54 5.07 -4.59
N LEU A 151 16.53 5.42 -3.77
CA LEU A 151 17.62 6.33 -4.14
C LEU A 151 18.96 5.61 -4.40
N GLY A 152 19.09 4.41 -3.85
CA GLY A 152 20.35 3.68 -3.77
C GLY A 152 20.19 2.37 -3.02
N SER A 153 19.08 1.66 -3.23
CA SER A 153 19.03 0.23 -2.93
C SER A 153 20.10 -0.44 -3.76
N THR A 154 21.19 -0.82 -3.11
CA THR A 154 22.33 -1.54 -3.71
C THR A 154 21.96 -2.98 -4.09
N VAL A 155 20.76 -3.42 -3.70
CA VAL A 155 20.18 -4.73 -3.98
C VAL A 155 18.83 -4.59 -4.71
N PRO A 156 18.56 -5.39 -5.75
CA PRO A 156 17.27 -5.49 -6.44
C PRO A 156 16.04 -5.53 -5.53
N VAL A 157 15.07 -4.66 -5.83
CA VAL A 157 13.82 -4.45 -5.07
C VAL A 157 14.10 -4.20 -3.56
N GLY A 158 15.19 -3.51 -3.24
CA GLY A 158 15.56 -3.14 -1.88
C GLY A 158 14.57 -2.14 -1.26
N SER A 159 13.99 -1.28 -2.09
CA SER A 159 12.78 -0.56 -1.77
C SER A 159 11.61 -1.33 -2.37
N PHE A 160 10.62 -1.72 -1.57
CA PHE A 160 9.41 -2.39 -2.05
C PHE A 160 8.05 -1.77 -1.64
N VAL A 161 7.22 -1.64 -2.67
CA VAL A 161 5.75 -1.56 -2.75
C VAL A 161 5.00 -0.49 -1.96
N GLU A 162 3.75 -0.30 -2.38
CA GLU A 162 2.61 -0.05 -1.50
C GLU A 162 1.38 -0.87 -2.00
N ALA A 163 0.41 -1.29 -1.16
CA ALA A 163 -0.66 -2.22 -1.57
C ALA A 163 -2.04 -2.05 -0.88
N TYR A 164 -3.15 -2.13 -1.65
CA TYR A 164 -4.45 -1.75 -1.11
C TYR A 164 -5.72 -2.46 -1.64
N GLY A 165 -6.82 -2.35 -0.87
CA GLY A 165 -8.13 -3.00 -1.00
C GLY A 165 -9.25 -2.03 -1.38
N LEU A 166 -9.73 -1.16 -0.46
CA LEU A 166 -10.54 0.03 -0.81
C LEU A 166 -10.15 1.28 0.00
N GLY A 167 -9.58 2.28 -0.69
CA GLY A 167 -9.53 3.66 -0.20
C GLY A 167 -8.32 3.99 0.65
N ASN A 168 -7.31 3.12 0.65
CA ASN A 168 -6.22 3.15 1.62
C ASN A 168 -5.12 4.13 1.22
N ILE A 169 -3.99 4.07 1.92
CA ILE A 169 -2.64 4.45 1.50
C ILE A 169 -1.65 3.36 1.98
N ALA A 170 -0.51 3.27 1.34
CA ALA A 170 0.71 2.60 1.76
C ALA A 170 1.87 3.55 1.27
N VAL A 171 3.16 3.50 1.68
CA VAL A 171 4.20 4.46 1.15
C VAL A 171 5.65 4.03 1.34
N ASN A 172 6.45 3.89 0.28
CA ASN A 172 7.89 3.65 0.43
C ASN A 172 8.74 4.78 -0.18
N LEU A 173 9.37 5.62 0.65
CA LEU A 173 10.06 6.81 0.13
C LEU A 173 11.45 7.00 0.73
N PHE A 174 12.42 7.24 -0.17
CA PHE A 174 13.76 7.78 0.10
C PHE A 174 14.63 6.96 1.07
N GLY A 175 14.19 5.77 1.44
CA GLY A 175 15.03 4.77 2.04
C GLY A 175 15.55 3.79 1.00
N ASN A 176 16.56 3.05 1.44
CA ASN A 176 17.19 2.02 0.63
C ASN A 176 17.04 0.69 1.35
N GLY A 177 16.74 -0.36 0.62
CA GLY A 177 17.13 -1.68 1.08
C GLY A 177 18.64 -1.79 0.99
N THR A 178 19.31 -1.97 2.14
CA THR A 178 20.58 -2.70 2.12
C THR A 178 20.29 -4.21 2.01
N THR A 179 19.11 -4.61 2.48
CA THR A 179 18.46 -5.91 2.26
C THR A 179 17.29 -5.79 1.26
N ALA A 180 16.94 -6.88 0.55
CA ALA A 180 15.79 -6.89 -0.37
C ALA A 180 14.46 -6.78 0.40
N GLN A 181 13.51 -5.98 -0.10
CA GLN A 181 12.36 -5.49 0.69
C GLN A 181 12.82 -4.97 2.07
N GLY A 182 13.98 -4.30 2.10
CA GLY A 182 14.56 -3.72 3.29
C GLY A 182 13.69 -2.54 3.69
N HIS A 183 13.70 -1.49 2.88
CA HIS A 183 12.66 -0.47 2.91
C HIS A 183 11.42 -1.14 2.29
N TYR A 184 10.35 -1.39 3.04
CA TYR A 184 9.19 -2.14 2.54
C TYR A 184 7.87 -1.67 3.16
N ALA A 185 7.02 -1.05 2.35
CA ALA A 185 5.82 -0.41 2.85
C ALA A 185 4.53 -1.06 2.35
N VAL A 186 3.98 -1.95 3.18
CA VAL A 186 2.54 -1.94 3.49
C VAL A 186 1.60 -2.56 2.45
N ALA A 187 0.65 -3.33 2.99
CA ALA A 187 -0.64 -3.61 2.38
C ALA A 187 -1.77 -3.28 3.36
N VAL A 188 -3.02 -3.10 2.89
CA VAL A 188 -4.14 -2.61 3.71
C VAL A 188 -5.53 -3.19 3.34
N GLY A 189 -6.42 -3.32 4.35
CA GLY A 189 -7.89 -3.49 4.23
C GLY A 189 -8.65 -2.30 3.63
N ASN A 190 -9.34 -1.48 4.44
CA ASN A 190 -10.17 -0.34 3.98
C ASN A 190 -9.82 1.00 4.65
N PHE A 191 -9.63 2.07 3.87
CA PHE A 191 -9.19 3.41 4.29
C PHE A 191 -8.02 3.51 5.29
N THR A 192 -7.20 2.46 5.47
CA THR A 192 -6.01 2.53 6.34
C THR A 192 -4.80 3.08 5.58
N THR A 193 -3.70 3.42 6.25
CA THR A 193 -2.51 4.05 5.66
C THR A 193 -1.26 3.41 6.22
N ALA A 194 -0.13 3.37 5.51
CA ALA A 194 1.16 3.34 6.20
C ALA A 194 2.34 3.77 5.33
N MET A 195 3.54 3.92 5.92
CA MET A 195 4.69 4.50 5.22
C MET A 195 6.08 4.19 5.84
N ASN A 196 7.13 3.97 5.04
CA ASN A 196 8.51 4.15 5.48
C ASN A 196 9.11 5.41 4.84
N LEU A 197 9.67 6.28 5.66
CA LEU A 197 10.23 7.57 5.26
C LEU A 197 11.71 7.65 5.66
N PHE A 198 12.59 7.61 4.66
CA PHE A 198 14.06 7.63 4.82
C PHE A 198 14.66 6.40 5.55
N GLY A 199 15.98 6.42 5.69
CA GLY A 199 16.75 5.39 6.38
C GLY A 199 16.97 4.13 5.54
N THR A 200 17.24 3.01 6.20
CA THR A 200 17.33 1.71 5.54
C THR A 200 16.57 0.64 6.30
N ASP A 201 16.12 -0.39 5.58
CA ASP A 201 15.66 -1.63 6.20
C ASP A 201 14.41 -1.48 7.13
N ASN A 202 13.62 -0.43 6.91
CA ASN A 202 12.36 -0.13 7.61
C ASN A 202 11.16 -0.86 6.98
N LYS A 203 10.33 -1.51 7.80
CA LYS A 203 9.19 -2.33 7.36
C LYS A 203 7.90 -1.90 8.07
N THR A 204 6.86 -1.60 7.30
CA THR A 204 5.57 -1.11 7.81
C THR A 204 4.39 -1.91 7.28
N TYR A 205 3.35 -2.03 8.11
CA TYR A 205 2.15 -2.83 7.86
C TYR A 205 0.93 -2.18 8.53
N ALA A 206 -0.20 -2.00 7.84
CA ALA A 206 -1.38 -1.37 8.44
C ALA A 206 -2.71 -2.02 8.08
N GLY A 207 -3.57 -2.20 9.07
CA GLY A 207 -4.78 -3.02 8.93
C GLY A 207 -4.46 -4.50 8.68
N PHE A 208 -3.25 -4.93 8.99
CA PHE A 208 -2.82 -6.32 8.96
C PHE A 208 -2.98 -6.93 10.37
N PRO A 209 -3.06 -8.26 10.54
CA PRO A 209 -3.47 -9.26 9.54
C PRO A 209 -4.98 -9.25 9.26
N GLY A 210 -5.78 -8.58 10.09
CA GLY A 210 -7.23 -8.80 10.17
C GLY A 210 -8.13 -7.92 9.29
N GLY A 211 -7.59 -7.13 8.36
CA GLY A 211 -8.38 -6.21 7.53
C GLY A 211 -8.88 -5.01 8.33
N GLY A 212 -7.96 -4.17 8.80
CA GLY A 212 -8.28 -2.96 9.54
C GLY A 212 -9.06 -1.92 8.72
N THR A 213 -9.67 -0.98 9.45
CA THR A 213 -10.35 0.18 8.87
C THR A 213 -9.73 1.46 9.48
N LEU A 214 -9.24 2.39 8.67
CA LEU A 214 -8.58 3.63 9.16
C LEU A 214 -7.37 3.42 10.10
N SER A 215 -6.73 2.23 10.12
CA SER A 215 -5.40 2.03 10.73
C SER A 215 -4.29 2.92 10.10
N LEU A 216 -3.16 3.12 10.81
CA LEU A 216 -2.01 3.89 10.32
C LEU A 216 -0.67 3.33 10.86
N ALA A 217 0.26 2.85 10.03
CA ALA A 217 1.64 2.53 10.44
C ALA A 217 2.70 3.46 9.82
N PHE A 218 3.78 3.81 10.53
CA PHE A 218 4.85 4.61 9.93
C PHE A 218 6.23 4.36 10.55
N ALA A 219 7.30 4.44 9.75
CA ALA A 219 8.68 4.25 10.17
C ALA A 219 9.60 5.30 9.52
N ASP A 220 9.91 6.34 10.30
CA ASP A 220 10.39 7.62 9.80
C ASP A 220 11.74 7.97 10.43
N PHE A 221 12.72 8.38 9.62
CA PHE A 221 14.07 8.77 10.04
C PHE A 221 14.86 7.70 10.82
N GLY A 222 14.31 6.49 10.91
CA GLY A 222 14.89 5.35 11.60
C GLY A 222 15.57 4.35 10.66
N SER A 223 16.06 3.22 11.15
CA SER A 223 16.50 2.11 10.29
C SER A 223 16.29 0.74 10.95
N GLY A 224 16.03 -0.31 10.16
CA GLY A 224 15.76 -1.65 10.69
C GLY A 224 14.46 -1.76 11.52
N ASN A 225 13.52 -0.82 11.38
CA ASN A 225 12.28 -0.84 12.16
C ASN A 225 11.25 -1.84 11.63
N THR A 226 10.42 -2.37 12.51
CA THR A 226 9.21 -3.14 12.18
C THR A 226 8.01 -2.48 12.85
N VAL A 227 7.07 -1.95 12.07
CA VAL A 227 5.92 -1.19 12.59
C VAL A 227 4.61 -1.79 12.08
N HIS A 228 3.76 -2.21 13.01
CA HIS A 228 2.52 -2.95 12.75
C HIS A 228 1.31 -2.26 13.37
N ALA A 229 0.49 -1.64 12.52
CA ALA A 229 -0.82 -1.13 12.89
C ALA A 229 -1.88 -2.20 12.63
N GLY A 230 -2.41 -2.76 13.71
CA GLY A 230 -3.19 -3.97 13.72
C GLY A 230 -4.62 -3.84 13.18
N ALA A 231 -5.41 -4.87 13.46
CA ALA A 231 -6.82 -4.91 13.12
C ALA A 231 -7.68 -4.10 14.10
N GLY A 232 -8.67 -3.38 13.55
CA GLY A 232 -9.62 -2.54 14.29
C GLY A 232 -9.84 -1.19 13.59
N PRO A 233 -10.85 -0.41 14.01
CA PRO A 233 -10.96 0.99 13.62
C PRO A 233 -9.86 1.81 14.29
N LEU A 234 -9.11 2.62 13.53
CA LEU A 234 -8.13 3.58 14.05
C LEU A 234 -7.01 2.96 14.93
N ALA A 235 -6.41 1.86 14.48
CA ALA A 235 -5.18 1.31 15.08
C ALA A 235 -3.94 2.04 14.51
N ILE A 236 -3.14 2.71 15.34
CA ILE A 236 -1.99 3.53 14.86
C ILE A 236 -0.66 3.02 15.44
N ALA A 237 0.37 2.83 14.63
CA ALA A 237 1.71 2.43 15.04
C ALA A 237 2.78 3.35 14.42
N GLY A 238 3.78 3.78 15.17
CA GLY A 238 4.78 4.73 14.67
C GLY A 238 6.17 4.53 15.25
N SER A 239 7.18 4.50 14.39
CA SER A 239 8.59 4.64 14.76
C SER A 239 9.14 5.94 14.20
N ILE A 240 9.70 6.80 15.04
CA ILE A 240 10.29 8.10 14.66
C ILE A 240 11.71 8.18 15.22
N GLY A 241 12.70 8.24 14.34
CA GLY A 241 14.12 8.36 14.69
C GLY A 241 14.71 7.18 15.44
N GLN A 242 14.04 6.02 15.45
CA GLN A 242 14.50 4.82 16.17
C GLN A 242 15.27 3.87 15.26
N THR A 243 16.11 3.01 15.83
CA THR A 243 16.78 1.93 15.10
C THR A 243 16.45 0.57 15.72
N GLY A 244 16.15 -0.42 14.88
CA GLY A 244 15.89 -1.80 15.29
C GLY A 244 14.65 -2.02 16.15
N GLN A 245 13.67 -1.11 16.14
CA GLN A 245 12.50 -1.19 17.03
C GLN A 245 11.33 -1.96 16.41
N THR A 246 10.58 -2.62 17.29
CA THR A 246 9.32 -3.31 16.96
C THR A 246 8.16 -2.56 17.61
N VAL A 247 7.37 -1.83 16.83
CA VAL A 247 6.23 -1.03 17.30
C VAL A 247 4.93 -1.66 16.83
N ILE A 248 4.14 -2.21 17.75
CA ILE A 248 2.89 -2.93 17.43
C ILE A 248 1.71 -2.23 18.10
N LYS A 249 0.59 -2.07 17.38
CA LYS A 249 -0.67 -1.61 17.95
C LYS A 249 -1.87 -2.41 17.46
N GLU A 250 -2.33 -3.35 18.29
CA GLU A 250 -3.60 -4.06 18.06
C GLU A 250 -4.80 -3.29 18.60
N GLY A 251 -5.92 -3.31 17.87
CA GLY A 251 -7.14 -2.57 18.21
C GLY A 251 -7.02 -1.04 18.12
N PRO A 252 -8.10 -0.30 18.41
CA PRO A 252 -8.15 1.16 18.30
C PRO A 252 -7.14 1.87 19.22
N GLY A 253 -6.72 3.09 18.86
CA GLY A 253 -5.72 3.89 19.58
C GLY A 253 -4.31 3.76 18.99
N PHE A 254 -3.29 4.32 19.63
CA PHE A 254 -1.93 4.42 19.07
C PHE A 254 -0.81 3.76 19.89
N ASN A 255 0.31 3.44 19.23
CA ASN A 255 1.62 3.16 19.83
C ASN A 255 2.69 3.92 19.01
N ILE A 256 3.34 4.93 19.57
CA ILE A 256 4.40 5.69 18.88
C ILE A 256 5.64 5.70 19.75
N ASN A 257 6.77 5.16 19.26
CA ASN A 257 8.02 4.99 20.03
C ASN A 257 7.81 4.33 21.42
N GLY A 258 6.83 3.43 21.56
CA GLY A 258 6.48 2.79 22.84
C GLY A 258 5.48 3.57 23.71
N VAL A 259 5.07 4.77 23.30
CA VAL A 259 3.97 5.51 23.96
C VAL A 259 2.64 4.94 23.47
N VAL A 260 2.01 4.10 24.31
CA VAL A 260 0.77 3.39 23.98
C VAL A 260 -0.46 4.06 24.60
N VAL A 261 -1.50 4.27 23.79
CA VAL A 261 -2.86 4.59 24.23
C VAL A 261 -3.82 3.53 23.69
N ALA A 262 -4.52 2.84 24.59
CA ALA A 262 -5.61 1.94 24.24
C ALA A 262 -6.85 2.77 23.86
N GLY A 263 -7.43 2.53 22.69
CA GLY A 263 -8.62 3.23 22.21
C GLY A 263 -9.89 2.53 22.68
N GLY A 264 -10.64 3.20 23.56
CA GLY A 264 -11.94 2.78 24.01
C GLY A 264 -12.38 3.60 25.23
N ALA A 265 -13.68 3.63 25.52
CA ALA A 265 -14.20 4.36 26.69
C ALA A 265 -13.60 3.88 28.02
N ALA A 266 -13.14 2.61 28.08
CA ALA A 266 -12.45 2.02 29.23
C ALA A 266 -11.02 2.55 29.48
N ALA A 267 -10.46 3.36 28.57
CA ALA A 267 -9.18 4.05 28.82
C ALA A 267 -9.34 5.33 29.66
N VAL A 268 -10.58 5.80 29.84
CA VAL A 268 -10.92 6.84 30.82
C VAL A 268 -11.31 6.14 32.11
N ASP A 269 -10.35 5.90 33.00
CA ASP A 269 -10.64 5.50 34.38
C ASP A 269 -11.32 6.68 35.10
N PRO A 270 -12.61 6.61 35.44
CA PRO A 270 -13.34 7.74 36.04
C PRO A 270 -12.90 8.04 37.47
N THR A 271 -12.03 7.21 38.07
CA THR A 271 -11.61 7.31 39.47
C THR A 271 -10.68 8.51 39.72
N SER A 272 -10.08 9.10 38.68
CA SER A 272 -9.12 10.22 38.79
C SER A 272 -9.75 11.61 39.00
N THR A 273 -10.83 11.73 39.76
CA THR A 273 -11.17 12.99 40.48
C THR A 273 -12.05 12.81 41.72
N ALA A 274 -11.97 11.64 42.37
CA ALA A 274 -12.36 11.51 43.78
C ALA A 274 -11.33 12.22 44.68
N ALA A 275 -11.26 13.56 44.58
CA ALA A 275 -10.40 14.37 45.42
C ALA A 275 -10.77 14.10 46.89
N ALA A 276 -9.80 13.61 47.67
CA ALA A 276 -10.03 13.16 49.03
C ALA A 276 -10.36 14.35 49.95
N GLY A 277 -11.64 14.72 50.00
CA GLY A 277 -12.19 15.72 50.91
C GLY A 277 -11.87 15.31 52.34
N SER A 278 -10.89 16.00 52.94
CA SER A 278 -10.24 15.62 54.20
C SER A 278 -11.25 15.18 55.25
N ALA A 279 -11.23 13.88 55.56
CA ALA A 279 -12.14 13.27 56.53
C ALA A 279 -11.79 13.77 57.93
N ARG A 280 -12.41 14.90 58.31
CA ARG A 280 -12.26 15.57 59.61
C ARG A 280 -12.36 14.54 60.74
N PRO A 281 -11.35 14.41 61.63
CA PRO A 281 -11.31 13.33 62.61
C PRO A 281 -12.59 13.21 63.44
N ALA A 282 -13.19 12.01 63.44
CA ALA A 282 -14.37 11.73 64.22
C ALA A 282 -14.05 11.81 65.72
N LYS A 283 -14.80 12.67 66.44
CA LYS A 283 -14.68 12.85 67.89
C LYS A 283 -15.01 11.52 68.60
N PRO A 284 -14.20 11.06 69.59
CA PRO A 284 -14.49 9.81 70.30
C PRO A 284 -15.86 9.86 71.00
N ALA A 285 -16.73 8.91 70.68
CA ALA A 285 -17.97 8.65 71.40
C ALA A 285 -17.70 7.75 72.62
N ALA A 286 -18.41 7.96 73.72
CA ALA A 286 -18.15 7.30 74.99
C ALA A 286 -18.64 5.84 75.05
N ARG A 287 -18.04 5.03 75.92
CA ARG A 287 -18.40 3.63 76.17
C ARG A 287 -19.74 3.48 76.90
N SER A 288 -20.68 2.78 76.26
CA SER A 288 -21.68 1.90 76.90
C SER A 288 -22.15 0.84 75.88
N GLY A 289 -22.64 -0.34 76.25
CA GLY A 289 -22.64 -0.95 77.58
C GLY A 289 -23.37 -2.31 77.68
N ARG A 290 -22.64 -3.43 77.50
CA ARG A 290 -23.02 -4.80 77.94
C ARG A 290 -24.16 -5.49 77.11
N PRO A 291 -24.69 -6.71 77.42
CA PRO A 291 -24.30 -7.92 76.65
C PRO A 291 -25.45 -8.86 76.15
N ALA A 292 -25.05 -10.01 75.57
CA ALA A 292 -25.86 -11.22 75.23
C ALA A 292 -26.77 -11.08 73.98
N SER A 293 -27.16 -12.14 73.25
CA SER A 293 -27.24 -13.58 73.61
C SER A 293 -27.00 -14.56 72.42
N ALA A 294 -27.00 -15.85 72.76
CA ALA A 294 -26.55 -17.06 72.07
C ALA A 294 -27.20 -17.53 70.74
N THR A 295 -26.62 -18.63 70.22
CA THR A 295 -27.18 -19.67 69.30
C THR A 295 -27.33 -19.37 67.80
N GLY A 296 -26.94 -20.35 66.96
CA GLY A 296 -27.13 -20.27 65.50
C GLY A 296 -26.34 -21.27 64.64
N ASN A 297 -26.37 -22.58 64.96
CA ASN A 297 -25.64 -23.60 64.18
C ASN A 297 -26.42 -24.07 62.93
N LYS A 298 -25.87 -23.93 61.70
CA LYS A 298 -26.30 -24.66 60.49
C LYS A 298 -25.37 -24.49 59.27
N THR A 299 -24.83 -25.62 58.79
CA THR A 299 -24.32 -25.90 57.43
C THR A 299 -25.43 -26.54 56.56
N PRO A 300 -25.22 -26.88 55.26
CA PRO A 300 -24.26 -26.41 54.24
C PRO A 300 -24.97 -25.99 52.92
N ALA A 301 -24.21 -25.74 51.83
CA ALA A 301 -24.35 -26.39 50.49
C ALA A 301 -24.06 -25.48 49.26
N SER A 302 -23.66 -26.14 48.15
CA SER A 302 -23.55 -25.63 46.77
C SER A 302 -22.49 -24.55 46.45
N ALA A 303 -21.98 -24.44 45.22
CA ALA A 303 -22.24 -25.23 44.01
C ALA A 303 -20.93 -25.61 43.27
N ARG A 304 -20.94 -26.78 42.61
CA ARG A 304 -19.86 -27.30 41.75
C ARG A 304 -20.19 -27.00 40.30
N SER A 305 -19.38 -26.20 39.60
CA SER A 305 -19.50 -25.98 38.15
C SER A 305 -18.36 -26.70 37.41
N THR A 306 -18.67 -27.26 36.24
CA THR A 306 -17.80 -28.16 35.48
C THR A 306 -17.15 -27.47 34.29
N GLY A 307 -15.84 -27.68 34.12
CA GLY A 307 -15.16 -27.40 32.85
C GLY A 307 -15.33 -28.52 31.81
N SER A 308 -14.51 -28.46 30.76
CA SER A 308 -14.44 -29.37 29.59
C SER A 308 -15.45 -29.15 28.47
N SER A 309 -15.03 -28.37 27.47
CA SER A 309 -15.35 -28.63 26.05
C SER A 309 -14.05 -28.96 25.31
N LYS A 310 -14.10 -29.97 24.43
CA LYS A 310 -12.99 -30.50 23.63
C LYS A 310 -13.57 -31.18 22.39
N THR A 311 -12.76 -31.36 21.34
CA THR A 311 -13.16 -31.76 19.96
C THR A 311 -13.90 -30.63 19.23
N GLY A 312 -13.59 -30.27 17.98
CA GLY A 312 -12.48 -30.69 17.12
C GLY A 312 -12.81 -31.88 16.22
N SER A 313 -13.07 -31.59 14.94
CA SER A 313 -13.18 -32.58 13.86
C SER A 313 -12.75 -31.91 12.55
N SER A 314 -11.85 -32.54 11.81
CA SER A 314 -11.51 -32.16 10.44
C SER A 314 -12.04 -33.22 9.48
N LYS A 315 -12.55 -32.80 8.32
CA LYS A 315 -12.66 -33.66 7.15
C LYS A 315 -12.17 -32.93 5.92
N ARG A 316 -11.35 -33.64 5.13
CA ARG A 316 -11.01 -33.28 3.77
C ARG A 316 -12.15 -33.71 2.84
N GLY A 317 -12.37 -32.94 1.80
CA GLY A 317 -12.92 -33.37 0.51
C GLY A 317 -11.89 -32.98 -0.55
#